data_AF-A0ABD6NC07-F1
#
_entry.id   AF-A0ABD6NC07-F1
#
_cell.length_a   1.000
_cell.length_b   1.000
_cell.length_c   1.000
_cell.angle_alpha   90.00
_cell.angle_beta   90.00
_cell.angle_gamma   90.00
#
_symmetry.space_group_name_H-M   'P 1'
#
loop_
_entity.id
_entity.type
_entity.pdbx_description
1 polymer ?
#
loop_
_entity_poly.entity_id
_entity_poly.type
_entity_poly.pdbx_seq_one_letter_code
_entity_poly.pdbx_strand_id
1 'polypeptide(L)'
;MTRAEVKRRLALAWWQYLAVGLVPLPVMAWAFGGGDALIPVLAMPLFIAGAATMFLSLPRFGAYKRALIATSKVLGTGEEAAAWIELARVRRMAMLYACFPAWVAALSVLVGLEAVPQILLALSTVVVLYLYRIPRQLG
;
A
#
# COMPACT_ATOMS: atom_id res chain seq x y z
N MET A 1 10.41 -24.80 -1.90
CA MET A 1 10.05 -23.67 -2.81
C MET A 1 11.35 -22.96 -3.21
N THR A 2 11.59 -22.68 -4.49
CA THR A 2 12.84 -22.04 -4.92
C THR A 2 12.81 -20.52 -4.68
N ARG A 3 13.97 -19.85 -4.58
CA ARG A 3 14.06 -18.39 -4.41
C ARG A 3 13.33 -17.62 -5.51
N ALA A 4 13.44 -18.08 -6.76
CA ALA A 4 12.78 -17.48 -7.90
C ALA A 4 11.24 -17.51 -7.76
N GLU A 5 10.69 -18.62 -7.25
CA GLU A 5 9.26 -18.76 -6.99
C GLU A 5 8.78 -17.77 -5.91
N VAL A 6 9.53 -17.67 -4.79
CA VAL A 6 9.23 -16.70 -3.72
C VAL A 6 9.22 -15.28 -4.27
N LYS A 7 10.25 -14.89 -5.03
CA LYS A 7 10.36 -13.54 -5.62
C LYS A 7 9.22 -13.27 -6.60
N ARG A 8 8.84 -14.23 -7.43
CA ARG A 8 7.70 -14.08 -8.36
C ARG A 8 6.39 -13.86 -7.59
N ARG A 9 6.12 -14.65 -6.56
CA ARG A 9 4.93 -14.49 -5.71
C ARG A 9 4.90 -13.14 -5.02
N LEU A 10 6.04 -12.69 -4.49
CA LEU A 10 6.15 -11.36 -3.87
C LEU A 10 5.97 -10.22 -4.88
N ALA A 11 6.46 -10.37 -6.10
CA ALA A 11 6.23 -9.40 -7.16
C ALA A 11 4.73 -9.33 -7.56
N LEU A 12 4.08 -10.48 -7.72
CA LEU A 12 2.64 -10.55 -7.98
C LEU A 12 1.81 -9.95 -6.83
N ALA A 13 2.18 -10.25 -5.59
CA ALA A 13 1.51 -9.68 -4.42
C ALA A 13 1.56 -8.14 -4.43
N TRP A 14 2.66 -7.54 -4.89
CA TRP A 14 2.75 -6.09 -5.01
C TRP A 14 1.70 -5.52 -5.98
N TRP A 15 1.52 -6.15 -7.14
CA TRP A 15 0.50 -5.77 -8.11
C TRP A 15 -0.92 -5.98 -7.57
N GLN A 16 -1.15 -7.04 -6.79
CA GLN A 16 -2.42 -7.26 -6.11
C GLN A 16 -2.72 -6.11 -5.14
N TYR A 17 -1.75 -5.68 -4.34
CA TYR A 17 -1.92 -4.55 -3.42
C TYR A 17 -2.09 -3.21 -4.14
N LEU A 18 -1.44 -3.03 -5.30
CA LEU A 18 -1.69 -1.88 -6.15
C LEU A 18 -3.15 -1.85 -6.62
N ALA A 19 -3.69 -2.97 -7.07
CA ALA A 19 -5.09 -3.09 -7.44
C ALA A 19 -6.03 -2.85 -6.25
N VAL A 20 -5.75 -3.49 -5.09
CA VAL A 20 -6.52 -3.30 -3.84
C VAL A 20 -6.52 -1.84 -3.38
N GLY A 21 -5.41 -1.11 -3.57
CA GLY A 21 -5.34 0.30 -3.25
C GLY A 21 -6.11 1.17 -4.25
N LEU A 22 -5.93 0.95 -5.55
CA LEU A 22 -6.36 1.89 -6.59
C LEU A 22 -7.74 1.63 -7.18
N VAL A 23 -8.20 0.37 -7.27
CA VAL A 23 -9.49 0.01 -7.90
C VAL A 23 -10.72 0.62 -7.18
N PRO A 24 -10.75 0.76 -5.84
CA PRO A 24 -11.92 1.33 -5.17
C PRO A 24 -12.27 2.75 -5.63
N LEU A 25 -11.27 3.61 -5.92
CA LEU A 25 -11.52 4.99 -6.32
C LEU A 25 -12.33 5.14 -7.62
N PRO A 26 -11.92 4.56 -8.77
CA PRO A 26 -12.70 4.64 -9.99
C PRO A 26 -14.06 3.94 -9.88
N VAL A 27 -14.17 2.87 -9.08
CA VAL A 27 -15.46 2.22 -8.80
C VAL A 27 -16.40 3.17 -8.07
N MET A 28 -15.91 3.86 -7.03
CA MET A 28 -16.70 4.84 -6.27
C MET A 28 -17.04 6.07 -7.14
N ALA A 29 -16.09 6.57 -7.92
CA ALA A 29 -16.32 7.69 -8.82
C ALA A 29 -17.38 7.36 -9.89
N TRP A 30 -17.34 6.16 -10.46
CA TRP A 30 -18.35 5.70 -11.41
C TRP A 30 -19.75 5.55 -10.77
N ALA A 31 -19.81 4.99 -9.56
CA ALA A 31 -21.08 4.72 -8.89
C ALA A 31 -21.73 5.97 -8.24
N PHE A 32 -20.92 6.93 -7.77
CA PHE A 32 -21.39 8.04 -6.92
C PHE A 32 -20.93 9.43 -7.36
N GLY A 33 -20.01 9.56 -8.32
CA GLY A 33 -19.36 10.84 -8.63
C GLY A 33 -20.24 11.88 -9.34
N GLY A 34 -21.42 11.49 -9.86
CA GLY A 34 -22.39 12.40 -10.47
C GLY A 34 -23.52 12.86 -9.56
N GLY A 35 -23.57 12.39 -8.31
CA GLY A 35 -24.60 12.74 -7.34
C GLY A 35 -24.22 13.92 -6.44
N ASP A 36 -25.21 14.42 -5.69
CA ASP A 36 -24.97 15.43 -4.66
C ASP A 36 -24.14 14.85 -3.51
N ALA A 37 -23.19 15.64 -3.01
CA ALA A 37 -22.38 15.26 -1.88
C ALA A 37 -23.21 15.13 -0.60
N LEU A 38 -23.06 14.02 0.11
CA LEU A 38 -23.85 13.73 1.32
C LEU A 38 -23.54 14.70 2.46
N ILE A 39 -22.26 15.01 2.66
CA ILE A 39 -21.78 15.88 3.74
C ILE A 39 -20.56 16.70 3.24
N PRO A 40 -20.77 17.78 2.45
CA PRO A 40 -19.69 18.52 1.80
C PRO A 40 -18.63 19.08 2.76
N VAL A 41 -19.03 19.44 3.99
CA VAL A 41 -18.13 20.00 5.01
C VAL A 41 -17.02 19.02 5.43
N LEU A 42 -17.20 17.72 5.20
CA LEU A 42 -16.20 16.69 5.50
C LEU A 42 -15.11 16.55 4.42
N ALA A 43 -15.26 17.16 3.23
CA ALA A 43 -14.30 17.01 2.13
C ALA A 43 -12.86 17.34 2.55
N MET A 44 -12.63 18.55 3.06
CA MET A 44 -11.29 18.99 3.47
C MET A 44 -10.74 18.22 4.69
N PRO A 45 -11.51 18.01 5.78
CA PRO A 45 -11.08 17.16 6.90
C PRO A 45 -10.69 15.74 6.46
N LEU A 46 -11.45 15.14 5.54
CA LEU A 46 -11.19 13.79 5.05
C LEU A 46 -9.93 13.72 4.19
N PHE A 47 -9.66 14.75 3.37
CA PHE A 47 -8.40 14.86 2.65
C PHE A 47 -7.20 14.92 3.61
N ILE A 48 -7.27 15.77 4.65
CA ILE A 48 -6.21 15.91 5.66
C ILE A 48 -6.00 14.58 6.39
N ALA A 49 -7.09 13.92 6.81
CA ALA A 49 -7.02 12.62 7.45
C ALA A 49 -6.39 11.56 6.52
N GLY A 50 -6.79 11.55 5.24
CA GLY A 50 -6.23 10.68 4.20
C GLY A 50 -4.72 10.88 4.02
N ALA A 51 -4.28 12.12 3.91
CA ALA A 51 -2.85 12.45 3.82
C ALA A 51 -2.10 12.01 5.09
N ALA A 52 -2.69 12.22 6.27
CA ALA A 52 -2.11 11.80 7.54
C ALA A 52 -1.93 10.27 7.63
N THR A 53 -2.77 9.48 6.97
CA THR A 53 -2.60 8.01 6.97
C THR A 53 -1.30 7.53 6.35
N MET A 54 -0.66 8.33 5.48
CA MET A 54 0.66 8.00 4.92
C MET A 54 1.71 7.78 6.02
N PHE A 55 1.63 8.54 7.12
CA PHE A 55 2.57 8.46 8.22
C PHE A 55 2.47 7.14 9.00
N LEU A 56 1.33 6.43 8.91
CA LEU A 56 1.19 5.09 9.47
C LEU A 56 2.14 4.07 8.81
N SER A 57 2.64 4.38 7.61
CA SER A 57 3.60 3.55 6.88
C SER A 57 5.05 3.70 7.38
N LEU A 58 5.38 4.76 8.12
CA LEU A 58 6.74 5.01 8.64
C LEU A 58 7.27 3.88 9.55
N PRO A 59 6.61 3.50 10.65
CA PRO A 59 7.08 2.40 11.50
C PRO A 59 7.11 1.07 10.74
N ARG A 60 6.18 0.88 9.79
CA ARG A 60 6.08 -0.32 8.95
C ARG A 60 7.26 -0.43 7.97
N PHE A 61 7.71 0.69 7.42
CA PHE A 61 8.90 0.75 6.58
C PHE A 61 10.16 0.39 7.36
N GLY A 62 10.28 0.86 8.61
CA GLY A 62 11.37 0.45 9.50
C GLY A 62 11.38 -1.07 9.76
N ALA A 63 10.23 -1.66 10.06
CA ALA A 63 10.11 -3.11 10.26
C ALA A 63 10.45 -3.90 8.99
N TYR A 64 9.96 -3.45 7.83
CA TYR A 64 10.26 -4.05 6.54
C TYR A 64 11.77 -4.03 6.24
N LYS A 65 12.45 -2.90 6.43
CA LYS A 65 13.91 -2.81 6.26
C LYS A 65 14.67 -3.80 7.16
N ARG A 66 14.27 -3.91 8.44
CA ARG A 66 14.89 -4.89 9.34
C ARG A 66 14.69 -6.33 8.87
N ALA A 67 13.48 -6.66 8.41
CA ALA A 67 13.19 -7.99 7.86
C ALA A 67 13.99 -8.29 6.58
N LEU A 68 14.16 -7.30 5.69
CA LEU A 68 15.02 -7.45 4.49
C LEU A 68 16.46 -7.77 4.88
N ILE A 69 17.04 -7.02 5.82
CA ILE A 69 18.40 -7.22 6.30
C ILE A 69 18.54 -8.59 6.97
N ALA A 70 17.59 -8.99 7.82
CA ALA A 70 17.58 -10.30 8.47
C ALA A 70 17.54 -11.43 7.43
N THR A 71 16.69 -11.31 6.41
CA THR A 71 16.60 -12.29 5.32
C THR A 71 17.92 -12.39 4.56
N SER A 72 18.56 -11.25 4.25
CA SER A 72 19.84 -11.24 3.55
C SER A 72 20.97 -11.93 4.31
N LYS A 73 20.95 -11.93 5.64
CA LYS A 73 22.00 -12.52 6.49
C LYS A 73 21.98 -14.05 6.51
N VAL A 74 20.83 -14.66 6.24
CA VAL A 74 20.62 -16.11 6.35
C VAL A 74 20.42 -16.80 5.01
N LEU A 75 20.72 -16.11 3.90
CA LEU A 75 20.65 -16.71 2.56
C LEU A 75 21.62 -17.88 2.45
N GLY A 76 21.13 -19.03 1.97
CA GLY A 76 21.92 -20.25 1.79
C GLY A 76 22.04 -21.11 3.03
N THR A 77 21.44 -20.70 4.15
CA THR A 77 21.39 -21.50 5.38
C THR A 77 20.04 -22.21 5.52
N GLY A 78 19.93 -23.13 6.48
CA GLY A 78 18.66 -23.80 6.80
C GLY A 78 17.56 -22.85 7.30
N GLU A 79 17.91 -21.65 7.74
CA GLU A 79 16.97 -20.64 8.27
C GLU A 79 16.32 -19.78 7.16
N GLU A 80 16.81 -19.88 5.92
CA GLU A 80 16.39 -19.03 4.81
C GLU A 80 14.87 -19.06 4.59
N ALA A 81 14.25 -20.24 4.66
CA ALA A 81 12.82 -20.39 4.43
C ALA A 81 11.98 -19.63 5.47
N ALA A 82 12.37 -19.68 6.74
CA ALA A 82 11.69 -18.97 7.82
C ALA A 82 11.83 -17.45 7.64
N ALA A 83 13.00 -16.97 7.23
CA ALA A 83 13.23 -15.54 7.01
C ALA A 83 12.39 -14.98 5.84
N TRP A 84 12.23 -15.73 4.74
CA TRP A 84 11.32 -15.34 3.65
C TRP A 84 9.86 -15.27 4.07
N ILE A 85 9.40 -16.18 4.93
CA ILE A 85 8.03 -16.18 5.47
C ILE A 85 7.81 -14.92 6.32
N GLU A 86 8.76 -14.61 7.20
CA GLU A 86 8.65 -13.43 8.07
C GLU A 86 8.72 -12.14 7.25
N LEU A 87 9.60 -12.05 6.26
CA LEU A 87 9.65 -10.93 5.32
C LEU A 87 8.31 -10.74 4.61
N ALA A 88 7.72 -11.83 4.09
CA ALA A 88 6.42 -11.78 3.43
C ALA A 88 5.31 -11.29 4.38
N ARG A 89 5.31 -11.75 5.64
CA ARG A 89 4.34 -11.35 6.67
C ARG A 89 4.45 -9.85 7.00
N VAL A 90 5.66 -9.37 7.30
CA VAL A 90 5.92 -7.95 7.62
C VAL A 90 5.56 -7.06 6.45
N ARG A 91 5.98 -7.44 5.25
CA ARG A 91 5.71 -6.70 4.02
C ARG A 91 4.23 -6.63 3.70
N ARG A 92 3.48 -7.72 3.88
CA ARG A 92 2.02 -7.76 3.65
C ARG A 92 1.30 -6.75 4.53
N MET A 93 1.64 -6.71 5.82
CA MET A 93 1.09 -5.70 6.73
C MET A 93 1.46 -4.29 6.27
N ALA A 94 2.72 -4.04 5.92
CA ALA A 94 3.14 -2.72 5.46
C ALA A 94 2.40 -2.26 4.19
N MET A 95 2.15 -3.16 3.23
CA MET A 95 1.41 -2.85 2.00
C MET A 95 -0.07 -2.55 2.26
N LEU A 96 -0.71 -3.17 3.26
CA LEU A 96 -2.09 -2.81 3.65
C LEU A 96 -2.18 -1.37 4.15
N TYR A 97 -1.24 -0.95 5.00
CA TYR A 97 -1.19 0.43 5.49
C TYR A 97 -0.91 1.42 4.37
N ALA A 98 -0.11 1.01 3.37
CA ALA A 98 0.17 1.83 2.20
C ALA A 98 -1.08 2.13 1.36
N CYS A 99 -2.12 1.28 1.42
CA CYS A 99 -3.36 1.47 0.67
C CYS A 99 -4.31 2.51 1.29
N PHE A 100 -4.12 2.90 2.56
CA PHE A 100 -5.08 3.76 3.25
C PHE A 100 -5.38 5.09 2.56
N PRO A 101 -4.39 5.84 2.03
CA PRO A 101 -4.68 7.10 1.36
C PRO A 101 -5.67 6.94 0.19
N ALA A 102 -5.50 5.92 -0.66
CA ALA A 102 -6.39 5.67 -1.80
C ALA A 102 -7.79 5.18 -1.37
N TRP A 103 -7.90 4.43 -0.27
CA TRP A 103 -9.20 4.08 0.30
C TRP A 103 -9.93 5.30 0.84
N VAL A 104 -9.22 6.22 1.49
CA VAL A 104 -9.80 7.51 1.90
C VAL A 104 -10.25 8.33 0.68
N ALA A 105 -9.46 8.33 -0.40
CA ALA A 105 -9.85 8.97 -1.66
C ALA A 105 -11.15 8.36 -2.22
N ALA A 106 -11.27 7.04 -2.25
CA ALA A 106 -12.47 6.36 -2.74
C ALA A 106 -13.72 6.72 -1.93
N LEU A 107 -13.61 6.74 -0.59
CA LEU A 107 -14.71 7.15 0.28
C LEU A 107 -15.03 8.64 0.17
N SER A 108 -14.05 9.47 -0.18
CA SER A 108 -14.22 10.91 -0.28
C SER A 108 -15.13 11.36 -1.42
N VAL A 109 -15.39 10.49 -2.40
CA VAL A 109 -16.39 10.70 -3.45
C VAL A 109 -17.77 11.00 -2.83
N LEU A 110 -18.13 10.32 -1.73
CA LEU A 110 -19.43 10.49 -1.07
C LEU A 110 -19.60 11.86 -0.40
N VAL A 111 -18.51 12.55 -0.10
CA VAL A 111 -18.53 13.89 0.52
C VAL A 111 -18.15 14.99 -0.47
N GLY A 112 -18.06 14.67 -1.76
CA GLY A 112 -17.78 15.64 -2.82
C GLY A 112 -16.36 16.20 -2.78
N LEU A 113 -15.36 15.42 -2.34
CA LEU A 113 -13.98 15.87 -2.45
C LEU A 113 -13.59 15.98 -3.93
N GLU A 114 -12.94 17.09 -4.30
CA GLU A 114 -12.47 17.34 -5.66
C GLU A 114 -11.53 16.24 -6.19
N ALA A 115 -11.54 16.06 -7.51
CA ALA A 115 -10.73 15.03 -8.17
C ALA A 115 -9.22 15.18 -7.91
N VAL A 116 -8.71 16.42 -7.86
CA VAL A 116 -7.28 16.67 -7.63
C VAL A 116 -6.79 16.10 -6.28
N PRO A 117 -7.40 16.44 -5.12
CA PRO A 117 -7.11 15.79 -3.85
C PRO A 117 -7.22 14.25 -3.86
N GLN A 118 -8.24 13.70 -4.53
CA GLN A 118 -8.41 12.24 -4.66
C GLN A 118 -7.23 11.60 -5.40
N ILE A 119 -6.80 12.21 -6.51
CA ILE A 119 -5.66 11.76 -7.31
C ILE A 119 -4.36 11.85 -6.50
N LEU A 120 -4.17 12.92 -5.72
CA LEU A 120 -2.99 13.05 -4.85
C LEU A 120 -2.91 11.93 -3.82
N LEU A 121 -4.03 11.56 -3.19
CA LEU A 121 -4.10 10.44 -2.25
C LEU A 121 -3.83 9.09 -2.95
N ALA A 122 -4.36 8.91 -4.17
CA ALA A 122 -4.08 7.72 -4.97
C ALA A 122 -2.58 7.61 -5.34
N LEU A 123 -1.97 8.70 -5.81
CA LEU A 123 -0.54 8.74 -6.12
C LEU A 123 0.34 8.51 -4.89
N SER A 124 -0.04 9.07 -3.75
CA SER A 124 0.62 8.82 -2.47
C SER A 124 0.64 7.33 -2.12
N THR A 125 -0.46 6.62 -2.35
CA THR A 125 -0.53 5.15 -2.18
C THR A 125 0.48 4.44 -3.10
N VAL A 126 0.59 4.85 -4.36
CA VAL A 126 1.57 4.26 -5.31
C VAL A 126 3.00 4.48 -4.83
N VAL A 127 3.33 5.71 -4.42
CA VAL A 127 4.66 6.08 -3.93
C VAL A 127 5.02 5.23 -2.70
N VAL A 128 4.11 5.12 -1.74
CA VAL A 128 4.35 4.35 -0.52
C VAL A 128 4.44 2.85 -0.80
N LEU A 129 3.58 2.30 -1.67
CA LEU A 129 3.68 0.91 -2.11
C LEU A 129 5.03 0.62 -2.76
N TYR A 130 5.59 1.56 -3.53
CA TYR A 130 6.88 1.40 -4.19
C TYR A 130 8.04 1.17 -3.21
N LEU A 131 7.96 1.75 -1.99
CA LEU A 131 8.94 1.54 -0.92
C LEU A 131 9.03 0.05 -0.50
N TYR A 132 7.98 -0.72 -0.73
CA TYR A 132 7.90 -2.14 -0.39
C TYR A 132 8.21 -3.06 -1.58
N ARG A 133 8.81 -2.56 -2.66
CA ARG A 133 9.33 -3.42 -3.73
C ARG A 133 10.53 -4.22 -3.21
N ILE A 134 10.60 -5.51 -3.57
CA ILE A 134 11.75 -6.35 -3.20
C ILE A 134 12.98 -5.86 -3.99
N PRO A 135 14.08 -5.46 -3.33
CA PRO A 135 15.27 -5.00 -4.03
C PRO A 135 15.96 -6.14 -4.77
N ARG A 136 16.61 -5.81 -5.90
CA ARG A 136 17.33 -6.80 -6.72
C ARG A 136 18.51 -7.42 -5.98
N GLN A 137 19.04 -6.73 -4.96
CA GLN A 137 20.21 -7.13 -4.17
C GLN A 137 19.98 -8.33 -3.25
N LEU A 138 18.73 -8.75 -3.01
CA LEU A 138 18.39 -9.89 -2.16
C LEU A 138 18.58 -11.27 -2.84
N GLY A 139 19.56 -11.37 -3.76
CA GLY A 139 19.86 -12.55 -4.59
C GLY A 139 18.87 -12.73 -5.74
#